data_AF-A0A1M6NM92-F1
#
_entry.id   AF-A0A1M6NM92-F1
#
_cell.length_a   1.000
_cell.length_b   1.000
_cell.length_c   1.000
_cell.angle_alpha   90.00
_cell.angle_beta   90.00
_cell.angle_gamma   90.00
#
_symmetry.space_group_name_H-M   'P 1'
#
loop_
_entity.id
_entity.type
_entity.pdbx_description
1 polymer ?
#
loop_
_entity_poly.entity_id
_entity_poly.type
_entity_poly.pdbx_seq_one_letter_code
_entity_poly.pdbx_strand_id
1 'polypeptide(L)'
;MKFKYKSFSCDADIFYREQDILVRFYDSTNEQNEDEITNLVIVDPGYGYLLLKSKGDAALLSGFLDEAVFSSDELVDAAINFLESLSSVSVDVYTPYHVDRVKLTSYVEYNGEY
;
A
#
# COMPACT_ATOMS: atom_id res chain seq x y z
N MET A 1 9.57 -2.44 5.75
CA MET A 1 9.52 -3.93 5.60
C MET A 1 9.69 -4.27 4.12
N LYS A 2 9.93 -5.54 3.73
CA LYS A 2 9.95 -5.92 2.30
C LYS A 2 8.77 -6.83 1.98
N PHE A 3 8.00 -6.47 0.94
CA PHE A 3 7.07 -7.37 0.29
C PHE A 3 7.80 -8.17 -0.79
N LYS A 4 7.53 -9.48 -0.89
CA LYS A 4 8.19 -10.37 -1.85
C LYS A 4 7.20 -11.36 -2.42
N TYR A 5 7.17 -11.47 -3.74
CA TYR A 5 6.41 -12.50 -4.45
C TYR A 5 7.16 -12.95 -5.70
N LYS A 6 7.50 -14.25 -5.77
CA LYS A 6 8.35 -14.82 -6.84
C LYS A 6 9.64 -13.99 -7.02
N SER A 7 9.85 -13.42 -8.19
CA SER A 7 11.00 -12.58 -8.54
C SER A 7 10.79 -11.09 -8.25
N PHE A 8 9.58 -10.68 -7.86
CA PHE A 8 9.26 -9.29 -7.55
C PHE A 8 9.43 -9.00 -6.06
N SER A 9 9.95 -7.82 -5.74
CA SER A 9 9.99 -7.31 -4.37
C SER A 9 9.95 -5.79 -4.34
N CYS A 10 9.26 -5.23 -3.36
CA CYS A 10 9.25 -3.80 -3.08
C CYS A 10 9.30 -3.55 -1.56
N ASP A 11 9.46 -2.30 -1.17
CA ASP A 11 9.33 -1.86 0.21
C ASP A 11 7.87 -1.75 0.61
N ALA A 12 7.63 -1.97 1.89
CA ALA A 12 6.31 -1.89 2.50
C ALA A 12 6.38 -1.20 3.85
N ASP A 13 5.59 -0.14 4.00
CA ASP A 13 5.34 0.52 5.29
C ASP A 13 4.04 0.00 5.88
N ILE A 14 4.03 -0.25 7.18
CA ILE A 14 2.88 -0.79 7.89
C ILE A 14 2.47 0.20 8.97
N PHE A 15 1.23 0.66 8.89
CA PHE A 15 0.63 1.56 9.85
C PHE A 15 -0.51 0.83 10.55
N TYR A 16 -0.53 0.93 11.88
CA TYR A 16 -1.58 0.34 12.70
C TYR A 16 -2.43 1.44 13.32
N ARG A 17 -3.74 1.24 13.31
CA ARG A 17 -4.68 2.04 14.09
C ARG A 17 -5.68 1.13 14.76
N GLU A 18 -5.50 0.90 16.07
CA GLU A 18 -6.26 -0.11 16.81
C GLU A 18 -6.09 -1.49 16.14
N GLN A 19 -7.14 -2.02 15.51
CA GLN A 19 -7.12 -3.29 14.78
C GLN A 19 -7.00 -3.10 13.26
N ASP A 20 -7.10 -1.86 12.76
CA ASP A 20 -6.95 -1.53 11.35
C ASP A 20 -5.48 -1.54 10.94
N ILE A 21 -5.20 -2.03 9.73
CA ILE A 21 -3.85 -2.11 9.16
C ILE A 21 -3.85 -1.44 7.80
N LEU A 22 -2.94 -0.50 7.60
CA LEU A 22 -2.63 0.08 6.29
C LEU A 22 -1.24 -0.35 5.88
N VAL A 23 -1.11 -0.88 4.67
CA VAL A 23 0.17 -1.20 4.05
C VAL A 23 0.36 -0.35 2.81
N ARG A 24 1.39 0.48 2.78
CA ARG A 24 1.85 1.21 1.58
C ARG A 24 2.96 0.41 0.91
N PHE A 25 2.87 0.20 -0.39
CA PHE A 25 3.90 -0.47 -1.19
C PHE A 25 4.65 0.58 -2.01
N TYR A 26 5.98 0.53 -2.03
CA TYR A 26 6.80 1.57 -2.68
C TYR A 26 8.22 1.06 -2.98
N ASP A 27 9.02 1.86 -3.68
CA ASP A 27 10.45 1.64 -3.86
C ASP A 27 11.22 2.64 -3.01
N SER A 28 11.96 2.15 -2.00
CA SER A 28 12.71 3.05 -1.12
C SER A 28 13.83 3.81 -1.84
N THR A 29 14.21 3.42 -3.07
CA THR A 29 15.17 4.18 -3.88
C THR A 29 14.58 5.47 -4.47
N ASN A 30 13.25 5.58 -4.51
CA ASN A 30 12.53 6.78 -4.94
C ASN A 30 12.15 7.69 -3.76
N GLU A 31 12.41 7.27 -2.52
CA GLU A 31 12.14 8.06 -1.31
C GLU A 31 13.23 9.11 -1.07
N GLN A 32 12.82 10.20 -0.43
CA GLN A 32 13.74 11.25 -0.01
C GLN A 32 14.53 10.79 1.21
N ASN A 33 15.82 11.10 1.19
CA ASN A 33 16.76 10.73 2.26
C ASN A 33 17.30 11.98 2.99
N GLU A 34 16.84 13.16 2.60
CA GLU A 34 17.21 14.44 3.18
C GLU A 34 16.55 14.64 4.55
N ASP A 35 17.33 15.14 5.52
CA ASP A 35 16.83 15.41 6.88
C ASP A 35 15.87 16.61 6.93
N GLU A 36 15.93 17.51 5.94
CA GLU A 36 15.14 18.73 5.86
C GLU A 36 14.53 18.93 4.47
N ILE A 37 13.27 19.41 4.44
CA ILE A 37 12.59 19.79 3.20
C ILE A 37 13.16 21.13 2.74
N THR A 38 14.05 21.09 1.74
CA THR A 38 14.73 22.30 1.24
C THR A 38 14.22 22.76 -0.11
N ASN A 39 13.92 21.87 -1.06
CA ASN A 39 13.47 22.20 -2.43
C ASN A 39 12.60 21.10 -3.08
N LEU A 40 11.82 20.36 -2.28
CA LEU A 40 11.10 19.18 -2.78
C LEU A 40 9.68 19.54 -3.22
N VAL A 41 9.45 19.48 -4.54
CA VAL A 41 8.15 19.77 -5.15
C VAL A 41 7.39 18.48 -5.51
N ILE A 42 8.11 17.38 -5.73
CA ILE A 42 7.56 16.14 -6.27
C ILE A 42 8.01 14.96 -5.41
N VAL A 43 7.04 14.17 -4.92
CA VAL A 43 7.24 12.96 -4.13
C VAL A 43 6.56 11.80 -4.85
N ASP A 44 7.26 10.67 -4.99
CA ASP A 44 6.68 9.45 -5.54
C ASP A 44 5.65 8.87 -4.54
N PRO A 45 4.36 8.73 -4.90
CA PRO A 45 3.36 8.15 -3.99
C PRO A 45 3.60 6.66 -3.70
N GLY A 46 4.48 6.01 -4.47
CA GLY A 46 4.74 4.59 -4.44
C GLY A 46 3.78 3.82 -5.36
N TYR A 47 3.68 2.52 -5.11
CA TYR A 47 2.89 1.58 -5.92
C TYR A 47 1.46 1.38 -5.40
N GLY A 48 1.02 2.22 -4.46
CA GLY A 48 -0.32 2.19 -3.87
C GLY A 48 -0.36 1.66 -2.44
N TYR A 49 -1.57 1.42 -1.93
CA TYR A 49 -1.79 0.95 -0.57
C TYR A 49 -2.99 0.00 -0.47
N LEU A 50 -2.94 -0.88 0.53
CA LEU A 50 -4.09 -1.67 0.97
C LEU A 50 -4.43 -1.33 2.42
N LEU A 51 -5.71 -1.35 2.74
CA LEU A 51 -6.28 -1.01 4.03
C LEU A 51 -7.23 -2.12 4.46
N LEU A 52 -6.89 -2.78 5.56
CA LEU A 52 -7.74 -3.72 6.27
C LEU A 52 -8.41 -2.98 7.43
N LYS A 53 -9.74 -2.97 7.46
CA LYS A 53 -10.54 -2.40 8.55
C LYS A 53 -11.28 -3.48 9.31
N SER A 54 -11.11 -3.53 10.62
CA SER A 54 -11.88 -4.43 11.48
C SER A 54 -13.29 -3.89 11.71
N LYS A 55 -14.28 -4.78 11.68
CA LYS A 55 -15.71 -4.49 11.82
C LYS A 55 -16.39 -5.57 12.66
N GLY A 56 -16.24 -5.45 13.98
CA GLY A 56 -16.81 -6.42 14.92
C GLY A 56 -16.13 -7.79 14.76
N ASP A 57 -16.87 -8.76 14.26
CA ASP A 57 -16.41 -10.12 13.94
C ASP A 57 -16.02 -10.30 12.45
N ALA A 58 -16.10 -9.24 11.65
CA ALA A 58 -15.73 -9.20 10.24
C ALA A 58 -14.57 -8.22 9.99
N ALA A 59 -14.03 -8.23 8.76
CA ALA A 59 -13.13 -7.19 8.28
C ALA A 59 -13.48 -6.77 6.85
N LEU A 60 -13.00 -5.61 6.41
CA LEU A 60 -13.14 -5.11 5.05
C LEU A 60 -11.76 -4.72 4.52
N LEU A 61 -11.41 -5.22 3.35
CA LEU A 61 -10.17 -4.85 2.67
C LEU A 61 -10.47 -3.95 1.47
N SER A 62 -9.78 -2.83 1.39
CA SER A 62 -9.88 -1.93 0.25
C SER A 62 -8.54 -1.28 -0.06
N GLY A 63 -8.40 -0.71 -1.25
CA GLY A 63 -7.20 0.04 -1.61
C GLY A 63 -7.04 0.17 -3.10
N PHE A 64 -5.91 0.74 -3.50
CA PHE A 64 -5.51 0.76 -4.89
C PHE A 64 -4.04 0.36 -5.02
N LEU A 65 -3.72 -0.26 -6.15
CA LEU A 65 -2.37 -0.69 -6.51
C LEU A 65 -2.07 -0.20 -7.92
N ASP A 66 -0.82 0.20 -8.17
CA ASP A 66 -0.37 0.62 -9.48
C ASP A 66 -0.49 -0.55 -10.48
N GLU A 67 -1.20 -0.34 -11.59
CA GLU A 67 -1.49 -1.37 -12.60
C GLU A 67 -0.22 -1.88 -13.31
N ALA A 68 0.79 -1.03 -13.48
CA ALA A 68 2.04 -1.42 -14.15
C ALA A 68 2.90 -2.32 -13.24
N VAL A 69 2.85 -2.10 -11.93
CA VAL A 69 3.60 -2.90 -10.94
C VAL A 69 2.82 -4.15 -10.54
N PHE A 70 1.57 -3.99 -10.10
CA PHE A 70 0.66 -5.07 -9.70
C PHE A 70 -0.17 -5.57 -10.91
N SER A 71 0.56 -5.98 -11.95
CA SER A 71 0.00 -6.27 -13.28
C SER A 71 -0.77 -7.60 -13.40
N SER A 72 -0.64 -8.50 -12.42
CA SER A 72 -1.32 -9.80 -12.43
C SER A 72 -2.19 -10.00 -11.19
N ASP A 73 -3.25 -10.76 -11.34
CA ASP A 73 -4.18 -11.07 -10.24
C ASP A 73 -3.43 -11.81 -9.12
N GLU A 74 -2.49 -12.71 -9.44
CA GLU A 74 -1.74 -13.43 -8.40
C GLU A 74 -0.80 -12.54 -7.58
N LEU A 75 -0.31 -11.44 -8.17
CA LEU A 75 0.53 -10.47 -7.45
C LEU A 75 -0.33 -9.58 -6.53
N VAL A 76 -1.54 -9.24 -6.96
CA VAL A 76 -2.54 -8.56 -6.11
C VAL A 76 -2.96 -9.47 -4.96
N ASP A 77 -3.28 -10.74 -5.24
CA ASP A 77 -3.61 -11.73 -4.21
C ASP A 77 -2.46 -11.91 -3.22
N ALA A 78 -1.20 -11.90 -3.69
CA ALA A 78 -0.05 -11.96 -2.80
C ALA A 78 0.04 -10.73 -1.88
N ALA A 79 -0.29 -9.54 -2.36
CA ALA A 79 -0.33 -8.32 -1.54
C ALA A 79 -1.45 -8.37 -0.49
N ILE A 80 -2.62 -8.90 -0.86
CA ILE A 80 -3.74 -9.15 0.06
C ILE A 80 -3.31 -10.15 1.14
N ASN A 81 -2.77 -11.30 0.76
CA ASN A 81 -2.28 -12.32 1.69
C ASN A 81 -1.19 -11.76 2.62
N PHE A 82 -0.32 -10.90 2.11
CA PHE A 82 0.69 -10.21 2.91
C PHE A 82 0.04 -9.33 3.98
N LEU A 83 -0.93 -8.48 3.61
CA LEU A 83 -1.69 -7.65 4.56
C LEU A 83 -2.42 -8.51 5.60
N GLU A 84 -3.11 -9.57 5.16
CA GLU A 84 -3.85 -10.47 6.05
C GLU A 84 -2.92 -11.19 7.03
N SER A 85 -1.70 -11.56 6.61
CA SER A 85 -0.71 -12.19 7.48
C SER A 85 -0.20 -11.28 8.61
N LEU A 86 -0.37 -9.97 8.49
CA LEU A 86 -0.05 -8.98 9.53
C LEU A 86 -1.18 -8.84 10.54
N SER A 87 -2.39 -9.31 10.21
CA SER A 87 -3.54 -9.24 11.10
C SER A 87 -3.39 -10.21 12.27
N SER A 88 -3.65 -9.69 13.47
CA SER A 88 -3.80 -10.52 14.67
C SER A 88 -5.20 -11.13 14.79
N VAL A 89 -6.12 -10.74 13.92
CA VAL A 89 -7.48 -11.25 13.85
C VAL A 89 -7.44 -12.61 13.12
N SER A 90 -8.08 -13.62 13.72
CA SER A 90 -8.00 -15.04 13.34
C SER A 90 -8.21 -15.31 11.84
N VAL A 91 -7.51 -16.33 11.33
CA VAL A 91 -7.49 -16.86 9.94
C VAL A 91 -8.89 -17.20 9.36
N ASP A 92 -9.96 -17.09 10.13
CA ASP A 92 -11.34 -17.45 9.75
C ASP A 92 -12.32 -16.26 9.75
N VAL A 93 -11.84 -15.02 9.74
CA VAL A 93 -12.71 -13.83 9.65
C VAL A 93 -13.15 -13.56 8.23
N TYR A 94 -14.46 -13.43 8.02
CA TYR A 94 -15.03 -13.03 6.73
C TYR A 94 -14.53 -11.64 6.32
N THR A 95 -13.70 -11.61 5.27
CA THR A 95 -13.00 -10.41 4.80
C THR A 95 -13.22 -10.22 3.30
N PRO A 96 -14.35 -9.65 2.86
CA PRO A 96 -14.50 -9.26 1.47
C PRO A 96 -13.52 -8.13 1.13
N TYR A 97 -13.03 -8.15 -0.11
CA TYR A 97 -12.07 -7.18 -0.60
C TYR A 97 -12.54 -6.48 -1.88
N HIS A 98 -12.10 -5.23 -2.04
CA HIS A 98 -12.24 -4.45 -3.27
C HIS A 98 -10.94 -3.66 -3.52
N VAL A 99 -10.13 -4.12 -4.46
CA VAL A 99 -8.83 -3.51 -4.76
C VAL A 99 -8.84 -3.00 -6.19
N ASP A 100 -8.62 -1.70 -6.34
CA ASP A 100 -8.50 -1.07 -7.65
C ASP A 100 -7.07 -1.24 -8.19
N ARG A 101 -6.93 -1.65 -9.45
CA ARG A 101 -5.68 -1.46 -10.19
C ARG A 101 -5.78 -0.15 -10.94
N VAL A 102 -4.89 0.78 -10.62
CA VAL A 102 -4.96 2.15 -11.14
C VAL A 102 -3.77 2.47 -12.02
N LYS A 103 -4.03 3.20 -13.09
CA LYS A 103 -3.00 3.81 -13.92
C LYS A 103 -2.96 5.31 -13.64
N LEU A 104 -1.83 5.79 -13.14
CA LEU A 104 -1.60 7.22 -12.97
C LEU A 104 -1.57 7.91 -14.35
N THR A 105 -2.36 8.98 -14.49
CA THR A 105 -2.49 9.72 -15.75
C THR A 105 -2.08 11.18 -15.64
N SER A 106 -2.09 11.74 -14.43
CA SER A 106 -1.71 13.11 -14.13
C SER A 106 -1.39 13.26 -12.64
N TYR A 107 -0.83 14.41 -12.25
CA TYR A 107 -0.60 14.80 -10.87
C TYR A 107 -0.89 16.29 -10.69
N VAL A 108 -1.10 16.70 -9.44
CA VAL A 108 -1.18 18.10 -9.03
C VAL A 108 -0.06 18.32 -8.03
N GLU A 109 0.67 19.42 -8.20
CA GLU A 109 1.80 19.78 -7.36
C GLU A 109 1.56 21.10 -6.62
N TYR A 110 2.09 21.19 -5.40
CA TYR A 110 2.19 22.42 -4.63
C TYR A 110 3.58 22.47 -3.99
N ASN A 111 4.34 23.51 -4.31
CA ASN A 111 5.71 23.69 -3.85
C ASN A 111 5.83 24.47 -2.52
N GLY A 112 4.71 24.73 -1.83
CA GLY A 112 4.73 25.52 -0.60
C GLY A 112 4.70 27.04 -0.81
N GLU A 113 4.74 27.52 -2.06
CA GLU A 113 4.71 28.95 -2.41
C GLU A 113 3.43 29.30 -3.17
N TYR A 114 2.52 30.04 -2.54
CA TYR A 114 1.40 30.75 -3.18
C TYR A 114 1.27 32.16 -2.61
#